data_AF-A0A0S8FI72-F1
#
_entry.id   AF-A0A0S8FI72-F1
#
_cell.length_a   1.000
_cell.length_b   1.000
_cell.length_c   1.000
_cell.angle_alpha   90.00
_cell.angle_beta   90.00
_cell.angle_gamma   90.00
#
_symmetry.space_group_name_H-M   'P 1'
#
loop_
_entity.id
_entity.type
_entity.pdbx_description
1 polymer ?
#
loop_
_entity_poly.entity_id
_entity_poly.type
_entity_poly.pdbx_seq_one_letter_code
_entity_poly.pdbx_strand_id
1 'polypeptide(L)'
;MTATAEIKGCTDPNISGTATLTEQVTPEGIKEVTVEMNVMGLTDGKHAVHIHEVGACEPCGAAKGHHDPGPFGESRPDSAGDEAPAKDINHPYHMGDLINIESKDGVGTMSHTTNRVTLSPGRLTIMDEDGSAFIIHTNMDTYCDEETDLKKGCAGGSRDACGIIKAAN
;
A
#
# COMPACT_ATOMS: atom_id res chain seq x y z
N MET A 1 7.74 -11.02 13.91
CA MET A 1 6.83 -11.86 13.07
C MET A 1 7.13 -11.54 11.61
N THR A 2 6.89 -12.46 10.67
CA THR A 2 7.16 -12.22 9.25
C THR A 2 5.95 -12.53 8.38
N ALA A 3 5.85 -11.83 7.25
CA ALA A 3 4.85 -12.06 6.23
C ALA A 3 5.45 -11.83 4.84
N THR A 4 4.83 -12.39 3.81
CA THR A 4 5.26 -12.25 2.42
C THR A 4 4.07 -12.00 1.50
N ALA A 5 4.36 -11.43 0.34
CA ALA A 5 3.42 -11.35 -0.78
C ALA A 5 4.16 -11.65 -2.09
N GLU A 6 3.56 -12.48 -2.94
CA GLU A 6 3.97 -12.62 -4.33
C GLU A 6 3.28 -11.50 -5.13
N ILE A 7 4.07 -10.62 -5.76
CA ILE A 7 3.55 -9.51 -6.55
C ILE A 7 3.38 -9.97 -7.99
N LYS A 8 2.20 -9.73 -8.56
CA LYS A 8 1.86 -10.02 -9.96
C LYS A 8 1.22 -8.82 -10.61
N GLY A 9 1.51 -8.61 -11.89
CA GLY A 9 0.83 -7.60 -12.68
C GLY A 9 -0.67 -7.85 -12.77
N CYS A 10 -1.44 -6.76 -12.67
CA CYS A 10 -2.90 -6.77 -12.78
C CYS A 10 -3.37 -7.06 -14.21
N THR A 11 -2.60 -6.58 -15.19
CA THR A 11 -2.88 -6.75 -16.63
C THR A 11 -1.62 -7.08 -17.43
N ASP A 12 -0.45 -6.58 -17.02
CA ASP A 12 0.83 -6.93 -17.64
C ASP A 12 1.44 -8.19 -16.97
N PRO A 13 1.51 -9.33 -17.68
CA PRO A 13 2.08 -10.55 -17.12
C PRO A 13 3.60 -10.49 -16.88
N ASN A 14 4.29 -9.45 -17.38
CA ASN A 14 5.72 -9.29 -17.17
C ASN A 14 6.05 -8.68 -15.80
N ILE A 15 5.07 -8.05 -15.13
CA ILE A 15 5.27 -7.52 -13.79
C ILE A 15 5.22 -8.67 -12.78
N SER A 16 6.32 -8.88 -12.08
CA SER A 16 6.44 -9.94 -11.07
C SER A 16 7.44 -9.58 -9.99
N GLY A 17 7.25 -10.07 -8.77
CA GLY A 17 8.16 -9.75 -7.68
C GLY A 17 7.72 -10.33 -6.35
N THR A 18 8.35 -9.84 -5.28
CA THR A 18 8.04 -10.24 -3.92
C THR A 18 8.11 -9.06 -2.96
N ALA A 19 7.25 -9.10 -1.96
CA ALA A 19 7.34 -8.26 -0.77
C ALA A 19 7.58 -9.12 0.47
N THR A 20 8.41 -8.65 1.39
CA THR A 20 8.60 -9.23 2.73
C THR A 20 8.26 -8.18 3.77
N LEU A 21 7.52 -8.57 4.80
CA LEU A 21 7.23 -7.74 5.96
C LEU A 21 7.87 -8.38 7.20
N THR A 22 8.57 -7.58 8.00
CA THR A 22 9.16 -8.00 9.27
C THR A 22 8.66 -7.09 10.38
N GLU A 23 7.93 -7.67 11.33
CA GLU A 23 7.52 -6.99 12.56
C GLU A 23 8.57 -7.16 13.66
N GLN A 24 8.95 -6.03 14.26
CA GLN A 24 9.79 -5.93 15.44
C GLN A 24 9.10 -5.11 16.53
N VAL A 25 9.57 -5.26 17.77
CA VAL A 25 9.12 -4.44 18.91
C VAL A 25 10.28 -3.53 19.33
N THR A 26 10.04 -2.23 19.37
CA THR A 26 11.02 -1.24 19.81
C THR A 26 11.27 -1.35 21.32
N PRO A 27 12.35 -0.75 21.86
CA PRO A 27 12.59 -0.72 23.31
C PRO A 27 11.46 -0.10 24.14
N GLU A 28 10.67 0.80 23.54
CA GLU A 28 9.49 1.44 24.15
C GLU A 28 8.22 0.57 24.06
N GLY A 29 8.31 -0.63 23.48
CA GLY A 29 7.20 -1.56 23.33
C GLY A 29 6.28 -1.29 22.14
N ILE A 30 6.64 -0.36 21.25
CA ILE A 30 5.88 -0.08 20.02
C ILE A 30 6.24 -1.12 18.96
N LYS A 31 5.23 -1.64 18.25
CA LYS A 31 5.46 -2.54 17.12
C LYS A 31 5.72 -1.72 15.86
N GLU A 32 6.69 -2.14 15.08
CA GLU A 32 7.03 -1.57 13.79
C GLU A 32 7.14 -2.68 12.76
N VAL A 33 6.67 -2.41 11.55
CA VAL A 33 6.73 -3.33 10.41
C VAL A 33 7.62 -2.70 9.34
N THR A 34 8.71 -3.37 9.01
CA THR A 34 9.53 -3.05 7.85
C THR A 34 9.04 -3.84 6.65
N VAL A 35 8.70 -3.15 5.57
CA VAL A 35 8.29 -3.69 4.28
C VAL A 35 9.44 -3.53 3.29
N GLU A 36 9.86 -4.62 2.67
CA GLU A 36 10.87 -4.64 1.63
C GLU A 36 10.29 -5.25 0.36
N MET A 37 10.47 -4.59 -0.80
CA MET A 37 9.97 -5.06 -2.09
C MET A 37 11.06 -5.12 -3.14
N ASN A 38 10.97 -6.13 -4.00
CA ASN A 38 11.71 -6.24 -5.24
C ASN A 38 10.76 -6.68 -6.35
N VAL A 39 10.62 -5.86 -7.41
CA VAL A 39 9.63 -6.07 -8.47
C VAL A 39 10.27 -5.80 -9.82
N MET A 40 10.10 -6.73 -10.76
CA MET A 40 10.55 -6.63 -12.14
C MET A 40 9.39 -6.18 -13.04
N GLY A 41 9.71 -5.50 -14.15
CA GLY A 41 8.77 -5.18 -15.21
C GLY A 41 7.98 -3.88 -15.02
N LEU A 42 8.21 -3.15 -13.92
CA LEU A 42 7.68 -1.80 -13.75
C LEU A 42 8.34 -0.84 -14.75
N THR A 43 7.63 0.19 -15.19
CA THR A 43 8.25 1.28 -15.95
C THR A 43 9.28 2.02 -15.09
N ASP A 44 10.22 2.72 -15.71
CA ASP A 44 11.18 3.54 -14.97
C ASP A 44 10.49 4.72 -14.29
N GLY A 45 10.88 5.01 -13.05
CA GLY A 45 10.31 6.09 -12.24
C GLY A 45 9.75 5.61 -10.91
N LYS A 46 9.00 6.49 -10.26
CA LYS A 46 8.34 6.22 -8.97
C LYS A 46 6.93 5.73 -9.19
N HIS A 47 6.53 4.74 -8.40
CA HIS A 47 5.19 4.17 -8.38
C HIS A 47 4.65 4.17 -6.95
N ALA A 48 3.39 4.56 -6.75
CA ALA A 48 2.76 4.51 -5.44
C ALA A 48 2.63 3.07 -4.96
N VAL A 49 2.77 2.85 -3.65
CA VAL A 49 2.58 1.56 -3.02
C VAL A 49 1.72 1.74 -1.79
N HIS A 50 0.63 0.98 -1.70
CA HIS A 50 -0.25 0.99 -0.54
C HIS A 50 -0.59 -0.43 -0.10
N ILE A 51 -0.82 -0.60 1.19
CA ILE A 51 -1.57 -1.73 1.74
C ILE A 51 -3.05 -1.41 1.59
N HIS A 52 -3.77 -2.27 0.88
CA HIS A 52 -5.19 -2.17 0.64
C HIS A 52 -6.00 -3.06 1.59
N GLU A 53 -7.24 -2.64 1.84
CA GLU A 53 -8.12 -3.17 2.89
C GLU A 53 -8.63 -4.60 2.68
N VAL A 54 -8.44 -5.21 1.50
CA VAL A 54 -8.84 -6.61 1.26
C VAL A 54 -7.71 -7.41 0.63
N GLY A 55 -7.49 -8.62 1.14
CA GLY A 55 -6.56 -9.63 0.59
C GLY A 55 -7.04 -10.24 -0.72
N ALA A 56 -7.31 -9.44 -1.76
CA ALA A 56 -7.81 -9.90 -3.05
C ALA A 56 -7.14 -9.18 -4.24
N CYS A 57 -6.70 -9.95 -5.24
CA CYS A 57 -6.01 -9.42 -6.43
C CYS A 57 -6.69 -9.73 -7.76
N GLU A 58 -7.85 -10.42 -7.76
CA GLU A 58 -8.51 -10.87 -8.98
C GLU A 58 -9.98 -10.38 -9.05
N PRO A 59 -10.24 -9.28 -9.80
CA PRO A 59 -9.27 -8.33 -10.36
C PRO A 59 -8.58 -7.52 -9.27
N CYS A 60 -7.50 -6.79 -9.57
CA CYS A 60 -6.81 -5.96 -8.56
C CYS A 60 -7.71 -4.90 -7.89
N GLY A 61 -8.82 -4.52 -8.53
CA GLY A 61 -9.85 -3.68 -7.93
C GLY A 61 -10.54 -4.32 -6.70
N ALA A 62 -10.50 -5.65 -6.57
CA ALA A 62 -11.08 -6.39 -5.45
C ALA A 62 -10.39 -6.08 -4.10
N ALA A 63 -9.15 -5.57 -4.13
CA ALA A 63 -8.45 -5.08 -2.93
C ALA A 63 -9.12 -3.84 -2.30
N LYS A 64 -10.08 -3.21 -2.99
CA LYS A 64 -10.79 -1.97 -2.57
C LYS A 64 -9.83 -0.82 -2.27
N GLY A 65 -10.06 0.02 -1.25
CA GLY A 65 -9.29 1.22 -0.93
C GLY A 65 -8.06 0.96 -0.07
N HIS A 66 -7.44 2.03 0.42
CA HIS A 66 -6.29 1.95 1.32
C HIS A 66 -6.73 1.38 2.67
N HIS A 67 -5.86 0.64 3.34
CA HIS A 67 -6.14 0.10 4.67
C HIS A 67 -6.14 1.24 5.70
N ASP A 68 -7.30 1.56 6.27
CA ASP A 68 -7.45 2.53 7.37
C ASP A 68 -8.68 2.19 8.24
N PRO A 69 -8.67 1.08 9.01
CA PRO A 69 -9.85 0.59 9.74
C PRO A 69 -10.21 1.41 11.01
N GLY A 70 -9.65 2.61 11.18
CA GLY A 70 -9.89 3.46 12.35
C GLY A 70 -11.35 3.91 12.49
N PRO A 71 -11.80 4.35 13.67
CA PRO A 71 -13.17 4.83 13.89
C PRO A 71 -13.55 6.06 13.05
N PHE A 72 -12.54 6.75 12.50
CA PHE A 72 -12.68 7.86 11.56
C PHE A 72 -11.87 7.60 10.28
N GLY A 73 -11.55 6.33 10.02
CA GLY A 73 -10.75 5.95 8.87
C GLY A 73 -11.54 6.05 7.58
N GLU A 74 -10.84 6.44 6.52
CA GLU A 74 -11.35 6.51 5.16
C GLU A 74 -10.39 5.73 4.26
N SER A 75 -10.90 5.10 3.20
CA SER A 75 -10.09 4.23 2.33
C SER A 75 -9.83 4.84 0.95
N ARG A 76 -10.24 6.08 0.71
CA ARG A 76 -10.30 6.70 -0.62
C ARG A 76 -9.57 8.04 -0.64
N PRO A 77 -8.24 8.01 -0.83
CA PRO A 77 -7.36 9.17 -0.63
C PRO A 77 -7.62 10.34 -1.59
N ASP A 78 -8.21 10.08 -2.76
CA ASP A 78 -8.21 11.01 -3.90
C ASP A 78 -9.64 11.38 -4.32
N SER A 79 -10.51 11.59 -3.33
CA SER A 79 -11.96 11.75 -3.54
C SER A 79 -12.43 13.19 -3.80
N ALA A 80 -11.55 14.20 -3.80
CA ALA A 80 -11.96 15.57 -4.16
C ALA A 80 -12.43 15.67 -5.61
N GLY A 81 -13.46 16.47 -5.83
CA GLY A 81 -13.92 16.87 -7.16
C GLY A 81 -13.98 18.40 -7.29
N ASP A 82 -14.25 18.90 -8.50
CA ASP A 82 -14.28 20.33 -8.78
C ASP A 82 -15.28 21.12 -7.91
N GLU A 83 -16.33 20.46 -7.41
CA GLU A 83 -17.40 21.07 -6.62
C GLU A 83 -17.45 20.63 -5.14
N ALA A 84 -16.58 19.72 -4.71
CA ALA A 84 -16.57 19.23 -3.34
C ALA A 84 -15.15 18.89 -2.86
N PRO A 85 -14.74 19.38 -1.66
CA PRO A 85 -13.46 19.00 -1.08
C PRO A 85 -13.43 17.50 -0.77
N ALA A 86 -12.23 16.93 -0.67
CA ALA A 86 -12.07 15.55 -0.22
C ALA A 86 -12.68 15.39 1.18
N LYS A 87 -13.43 14.30 1.38
CA LYS A 87 -13.88 13.90 2.73
C LYS A 87 -12.74 13.23 3.49
N ASP A 88 -11.94 12.51 2.74
CA ASP A 88 -10.72 11.87 3.20
C ASP A 88 -9.58 12.89 3.11
N ILE A 89 -9.13 13.33 4.28
CA ILE A 89 -7.98 14.25 4.43
C ILE A 89 -6.82 13.55 5.13
N ASN A 90 -6.88 12.23 5.29
CA ASN A 90 -5.91 11.50 6.09
C ASN A 90 -4.70 11.06 5.26
N HIS A 91 -4.78 11.00 3.94
CA HIS A 91 -3.61 10.76 3.09
C HIS A 91 -2.58 11.90 3.23
N PRO A 92 -1.26 11.64 3.37
CA PRO A 92 -0.54 10.36 3.17
C PRO A 92 -0.38 9.50 4.44
N TYR A 93 -1.34 9.57 5.36
CA TYR A 93 -1.34 8.91 6.65
C TYR A 93 -2.47 7.89 6.81
N HIS A 94 -3.01 7.28 5.75
CA HIS A 94 -3.74 6.03 5.96
C HIS A 94 -2.82 5.01 6.63
N MET A 95 -3.37 4.08 7.41
CA MET A 95 -2.55 3.01 8.01
C MET A 95 -1.76 2.21 6.95
N GLY A 96 -2.31 2.08 5.75
CA GLY A 96 -1.69 1.40 4.61
C GLY A 96 -0.83 2.26 3.68
N ASP A 97 -0.69 3.57 3.92
CA ASP A 97 0.15 4.43 3.07
C ASP A 97 1.63 4.14 3.30
N LEU A 98 2.39 3.94 2.22
CA LEU A 98 3.83 3.70 2.23
C LEU A 98 4.55 4.71 1.32
N ILE A 99 5.88 4.69 1.32
CA ILE A 99 6.63 5.44 0.30
C ILE A 99 6.46 4.81 -1.08
N ASN A 100 6.76 5.60 -2.11
CA ASN A 100 6.90 5.11 -3.47
C ASN A 100 7.98 4.02 -3.60
N ILE A 101 7.73 3.02 -4.45
CA ILE A 101 8.77 2.14 -5.00
C ILE A 101 9.47 2.86 -6.15
N GLU A 102 10.81 2.82 -6.19
CA GLU A 102 11.60 3.40 -7.27
C GLU A 102 12.08 2.30 -8.22
N SER A 103 11.73 2.44 -9.50
CA SER A 103 12.09 1.53 -10.57
C SER A 103 13.09 2.16 -11.52
N LYS A 104 14.12 1.39 -11.87
CA LYS A 104 15.14 1.76 -12.85
C LYS A 104 15.55 0.53 -13.66
N ASP A 105 15.61 0.69 -14.98
CA ASP A 105 15.90 -0.39 -15.92
C ASP A 105 14.95 -1.59 -15.72
N GLY A 106 13.68 -1.30 -15.39
CA GLY A 106 12.65 -2.31 -15.11
C GLY A 106 12.77 -3.02 -13.76
N VAL A 107 13.62 -2.55 -12.85
CA VAL A 107 13.82 -3.12 -11.51
C VAL A 107 13.38 -2.13 -10.42
N GLY A 108 12.24 -2.41 -9.81
CA GLY A 108 11.66 -1.70 -8.66
C GLY A 108 12.19 -2.20 -7.33
N THR A 109 12.61 -1.29 -6.46
CA THR A 109 13.00 -1.61 -5.07
C THR A 109 12.43 -0.60 -4.07
N MET A 110 12.05 -1.10 -2.88
CA MET A 110 11.52 -0.28 -1.79
C MET A 110 11.91 -0.88 -0.44
N SER A 111 12.21 -0.02 0.54
CA SER A 111 12.30 -0.39 1.95
C SER A 111 11.63 0.71 2.79
N HIS A 112 10.62 0.34 3.58
CA HIS A 112 9.85 1.28 4.40
C HIS A 112 9.52 0.69 5.76
N THR A 113 9.70 1.45 6.83
CA THR A 113 9.29 1.04 8.19
C THR A 113 8.15 1.92 8.67
N THR A 114 7.07 1.30 9.14
CA THR A 114 5.89 1.98 9.67
C THR A 114 5.46 1.36 11.01
N ASN A 115 4.96 2.19 11.91
CA ASN A 115 4.31 1.78 13.15
C ASN A 115 2.78 1.84 13.06
N ARG A 116 2.23 2.14 11.88
CA ARG A 116 0.78 2.30 11.67
C ARG A 116 0.04 0.97 11.56
N VAL A 117 0.74 -0.12 11.27
CA VAL A 117 0.19 -1.48 11.14
C VAL A 117 1.01 -2.49 11.94
N THR A 118 0.42 -3.65 12.22
CA THR A 118 1.08 -4.79 12.86
C THR A 118 0.84 -6.07 12.05
N LEU A 119 1.74 -7.05 12.16
CA LEU A 119 1.51 -8.41 11.65
C LEU A 119 0.89 -9.28 12.73
N SER A 120 1.31 -9.11 13.98
CA SER A 120 0.77 -9.88 15.09
C SER A 120 -0.66 -9.42 15.46
N PRO A 121 -1.46 -10.29 16.10
CA PRO A 121 -2.82 -9.97 16.49
C PRO A 121 -2.92 -8.68 17.32
N GLY A 122 -3.95 -7.89 17.05
CA GLY A 122 -4.21 -6.61 17.71
C GLY A 122 -5.06 -5.70 16.84
N ARG A 123 -5.40 -4.51 17.34
CA ARG A 123 -6.27 -3.54 16.63
C ARG A 123 -5.68 -3.02 15.31
N LEU A 124 -4.37 -3.08 15.14
CA LEU A 124 -3.66 -2.58 13.96
C LEU A 124 -3.22 -3.71 13.03
N THR A 125 -3.68 -4.95 13.27
CA THR A 125 -3.22 -6.09 12.47
C THR A 125 -3.77 -6.01 11.05
N ILE A 126 -2.90 -6.21 10.06
CA ILE A 126 -3.28 -6.40 8.65
C ILE A 126 -3.52 -7.88 8.30
N MET A 127 -3.57 -8.73 9.33
CA MET A 127 -3.89 -10.17 9.25
C MET A 127 -5.28 -10.42 9.83
N ASP A 128 -6.23 -9.56 9.46
CA ASP A 128 -7.64 -9.62 9.84
C ASP A 128 -8.44 -10.60 8.96
N GLU A 129 -9.77 -10.58 9.07
CA GLU A 129 -10.64 -11.61 8.49
C GLU A 129 -10.66 -11.60 6.96
N ASP A 130 -10.65 -10.43 6.34
CA ASP A 130 -10.56 -10.24 4.89
C ASP A 130 -9.10 -10.09 4.40
N GLY A 131 -8.15 -9.94 5.34
CA GLY A 131 -6.74 -9.82 5.06
C GLY A 131 -6.41 -8.54 4.30
N SER A 132 -5.17 -8.42 3.86
CA SER A 132 -4.70 -7.24 3.14
C SER A 132 -3.87 -7.60 1.91
N ALA A 133 -3.81 -6.69 0.95
CA ALA A 133 -3.00 -6.85 -0.25
C ALA A 133 -2.17 -5.59 -0.51
N PHE A 134 -0.97 -5.74 -1.06
CA PHE A 134 -0.29 -4.61 -1.67
C PHE A 134 -0.90 -4.28 -3.02
N ILE A 135 -0.98 -3.00 -3.34
CA ILE A 135 -1.16 -2.50 -4.70
C ILE A 135 0.03 -1.62 -5.04
N ILE A 136 0.58 -1.83 -6.24
CA ILE A 136 1.53 -0.91 -6.88
C ILE A 136 0.77 -0.19 -7.99
N HIS A 137 0.80 1.13 -7.98
CA HIS A 137 0.08 1.97 -8.92
C HIS A 137 0.92 2.34 -10.15
N THR A 138 0.25 2.79 -11.20
CA THR A 138 0.90 3.24 -12.43
C THR A 138 1.71 4.51 -12.24
N ASN A 139 1.23 5.46 -11.45
CA ASN A 139 1.94 6.71 -11.19
C ASN A 139 2.50 6.75 -9.78
N MET A 140 3.41 7.69 -9.54
CA MET A 140 3.88 8.00 -8.20
C MET A 140 2.76 8.53 -7.32
N ASP A 141 2.89 8.27 -6.03
CA ASP A 141 2.20 9.01 -5.01
C ASP A 141 2.84 10.41 -4.88
N THR A 142 2.01 11.44 -5.03
CA THR A 142 2.39 12.83 -4.74
C THR A 142 2.22 13.18 -3.26
N TYR A 143 1.65 12.25 -2.49
CA TYR A 143 1.25 12.32 -1.09
C TYR A 143 0.10 13.30 -0.80
N CYS A 144 -0.15 14.27 -1.70
CA CYS A 144 -1.24 15.23 -1.63
C CYS A 144 -1.53 15.71 -0.20
N ASP A 145 -0.46 16.15 0.48
CA ASP A 145 -0.43 16.50 1.91
C ASP A 145 -1.10 17.85 2.23
N GLU A 146 -1.58 18.54 1.20
CA GLU A 146 -2.37 19.76 1.29
C GLU A 146 -3.80 19.50 0.80
N GLU A 147 -4.80 20.10 1.45
CA GLU A 147 -6.22 19.90 1.11
C GLU A 147 -6.54 20.23 -0.36
N THR A 148 -5.80 21.15 -0.97
CA THR A 148 -5.98 21.55 -2.38
C THR A 148 -5.50 20.50 -3.37
N ASP A 149 -4.75 19.51 -2.91
CA ASP A 149 -3.99 18.56 -3.73
C ASP A 149 -4.57 17.15 -3.68
N LEU A 150 -5.60 16.90 -2.85
CA LEU A 150 -6.37 15.64 -2.69
C LEU A 150 -7.26 15.28 -3.90
N LYS A 151 -6.75 15.48 -5.11
CA LYS A 151 -7.45 15.27 -6.39
C LYS A 151 -7.22 13.86 -6.90
N LYS A 152 -8.19 13.36 -7.68
CA LYS A 152 -8.11 12.06 -8.33
C LYS A 152 -6.75 11.80 -8.99
N GLY A 153 -6.12 10.69 -8.63
CA GLY A 153 -4.82 10.25 -9.12
C GLY A 153 -3.62 10.73 -8.31
N CYS A 154 -3.81 11.57 -7.27
CA CYS A 154 -2.69 12.03 -6.44
C CYS A 154 -1.99 10.89 -5.67
N ALA A 155 -2.75 9.84 -5.31
CA ALA A 155 -2.27 8.58 -4.73
C ALA A 155 -1.97 7.51 -5.80
N GLY A 156 -1.35 7.87 -6.92
CA GLY A 156 -0.85 6.93 -7.95
C GLY A 156 -1.84 6.47 -9.02
N GLY A 157 -3.16 6.55 -8.79
CA GLY A 157 -4.18 6.30 -9.80
C GLY A 157 -4.38 4.82 -10.17
N SER A 158 -4.21 4.46 -11.44
CA SER A 158 -4.42 3.08 -11.93
C SER A 158 -3.55 2.05 -11.20
N ARG A 159 -3.96 0.77 -11.19
CA ARG A 159 -3.29 -0.32 -10.48
C ARG A 159 -2.53 -1.21 -11.46
N ASP A 160 -1.22 -1.31 -11.29
CA ASP A 160 -0.34 -2.08 -12.18
C ASP A 160 -0.01 -3.45 -11.62
N ALA A 161 0.14 -3.60 -10.30
CA ALA A 161 0.44 -4.88 -9.66
C ALA A 161 -0.28 -5.06 -8.32
N CYS A 162 -0.45 -6.31 -7.91
CA CYS A 162 -1.05 -6.68 -6.64
C CYS A 162 -0.36 -7.88 -6.02
N GLY A 163 -0.36 -7.98 -4.69
CA GLY A 163 0.04 -9.18 -3.98
C GLY A 163 -0.64 -9.32 -2.62
N ILE A 164 -1.33 -10.45 -2.41
CA ILE A 164 -2.00 -10.78 -1.15
C ILE A 164 -0.93 -11.04 -0.07
N ILE A 165 -1.05 -10.35 1.06
CA ILE A 165 -0.14 -10.48 2.19
C ILE A 165 -0.51 -11.73 2.98
N LYS A 166 0.47 -12.59 3.24
CA LYS A 166 0.30 -13.86 3.96
C LYS A 166 1.35 -13.98 5.04
N ALA A 167 0.98 -14.50 6.21
CA ALA A 167 1.96 -14.86 7.23
C ALA A 167 2.99 -15.84 6.65
N ALA A 168 4.27 -15.59 6.95
CA ALA A 168 5.33 -16.51 6.59
C ALA A 168 5.36 -17.66 7.62
N ASN A 169 5.49 -18.89 7.11
CA ASN A 169 5.70 -20.08 7.95
C ASN A 169 7.13 -20.14 8.49
#